data_AF-K2DQ32-F1
#
_entry.id   AF-K2DQ32-F1
#
_cell.length_a   1.000
_cell.length_b   1.000
_cell.length_c   1.000
_cell.angle_alpha   90.00
_cell.angle_beta   90.00
_cell.angle_gamma   90.00
#
_symmetry.space_group_name_H-M   'P 1'
#
loop_
_entity.id
_entity.type
_entity.pdbx_description
1 polymer ?
#
loop_
_entity_poly.entity_id
_entity_poly.type
_entity_poly.pdbx_seq_one_letter_code
_entity_poly.pdbx_strand_id
1 'polypeptide(L)'
;MESTSTDPNAPEYECIKELLRVVDEYIPQPVREIEKPFMMPVEDVFSIKGRGTVVTGRVDRGHIKIGDPVEIVGLQEKSKASVCTGVEMFHKLLDEGQAGDNLGLLLRGIERTDVERGM
;
A
#
# COMPACT_ATOMS: atom_id res chain seq x y z
N MET A 1 16.75 27.21 -8.78
CA MET A 1 16.91 27.17 -7.31
C MET A 1 17.25 25.74 -6.97
N GLU A 2 18.52 25.39 -7.02
CA GLU A 2 19.03 24.10 -6.57
C GLU A 2 20.19 24.41 -5.63
N SER A 3 20.21 23.82 -4.44
CA SER A 3 21.39 23.89 -3.58
C SER A 3 22.48 23.05 -4.25
N THR A 4 23.69 23.61 -4.35
CA THR A 4 24.87 22.90 -4.88
C THR A 4 25.59 22.10 -3.80
N SER A 5 25.15 22.20 -2.54
CA SER A 5 25.74 21.46 -1.44
C SER A 5 25.32 20.00 -1.49
N THR A 6 26.23 19.10 -1.10
CA THR A 6 25.96 17.69 -0.86
C THR A 6 26.15 17.30 0.61
N ASP A 7 26.48 18.29 1.46
CA ASP A 7 26.60 18.10 2.91
C ASP A 7 25.20 18.09 3.55
N PRO A 8 24.77 16.99 4.18
CA PRO A 8 23.49 16.93 4.90
C PRO A 8 23.37 17.96 6.03
N ASN A 9 24.47 18.59 6.45
CA ASN A 9 24.54 19.62 7.47
C ASN A 9 24.68 21.05 6.93
N ALA A 10 24.50 21.23 5.62
CA ALA A 10 24.55 22.55 5.02
C ALA A 10 23.46 23.47 5.61
N PRO A 11 23.76 24.74 5.93
CA PRO A 11 22.81 25.66 6.54
C PRO A 11 21.50 25.84 5.75
N GLU A 12 21.54 25.71 4.42
CA GLU A 12 20.36 25.78 3.57
C GLU A 12 19.35 24.63 3.78
N TYR A 13 19.75 23.54 4.43
CA TYR A 13 18.86 22.40 4.74
C TYR A 13 18.21 22.50 6.13
N GLU A 14 18.62 23.48 6.95
CA GLU A 14 18.11 23.62 8.32
C GLU A 14 16.59 23.82 8.37
N CYS A 15 16.01 24.52 7.38
CA CYS A 15 14.55 24.67 7.31
C CYS A 15 13.82 23.33 7.06
N ILE A 16 14.43 22.42 6.29
CA ILE A 16 13.87 21.08 6.05
C ILE A 16 14.01 20.21 7.30
N LYS A 17 15.15 20.29 8.00
CA LYS A 17 15.34 19.57 9.26
C LYS A 17 14.35 20.02 10.33
N GLU A 18 14.15 21.33 10.45
CA GLU A 18 13.18 21.88 11.39
C GLU A 18 11.75 21.44 11.03
N LEU A 19 11.40 21.44 9.74
CA LEU A 19 10.13 20.89 9.30
C LEU A 19 9.96 19.42 9.68
N LEU A 20 10.97 18.58 9.46
CA LEU A 20 10.92 17.16 9.82
C LEU A 20 10.80 16.97 11.34
N ARG A 21 11.55 17.74 12.13
CA ARG A 21 11.46 17.73 13.60
C ARG A 21 10.05 18.09 14.07
N VAL A 22 9.46 19.14 13.51
CA VAL A 22 8.09 19.55 13.84
C VAL A 22 7.07 18.50 13.42
N VAL A 23 7.24 17.86 12.25
CA VAL A 23 6.39 16.75 11.83
C VAL A 23 6.44 15.61 12.84
N ASP A 24 7.64 15.21 13.27
CA ASP A 24 7.84 14.11 14.23
C ASP A 24 7.26 14.42 15.62
N GLU A 25 7.37 15.67 16.08
CA GLU A 25 6.90 16.08 17.42
C GLU A 25 5.40 16.42 17.46
N TYR A 26 4.88 17.02 16.40
CA TYR A 26 3.51 17.56 16.39
C TYR A 26 2.47 16.55 15.90
N ILE A 27 2.83 15.67 14.97
CA ILE A 27 1.90 14.69 14.40
C ILE A 27 2.01 13.38 15.18
N PRO A 28 1.01 13.02 16.01
CA PRO A 28 1.07 11.78 16.76
C PRO A 28 1.03 10.58 15.82
N GLN A 29 1.75 9.53 16.20
CA GLN A 29 1.71 8.29 15.44
C GLN A 29 0.29 7.68 15.50
N PRO A 30 -0.35 7.42 14.36
CA PRO A 30 -1.71 6.89 14.36
C PRO A 30 -1.73 5.44 14.85
N VAL A 31 -2.74 5.11 15.65
CA VAL A 31 -2.98 3.72 16.07
C VAL A 31 -3.43 2.92 14.86
N ARG A 32 -2.69 1.86 14.53
CA ARG A 32 -3.01 0.95 13.42
C ARG A 32 -4.00 -0.12 13.87
N GLU A 33 -5.12 -0.26 13.17
CA GLU A 33 -6.18 -1.21 13.51
C GLU A 33 -5.93 -2.62 12.94
N ILE A 34 -4.83 -3.27 13.37
CA ILE A 34 -4.33 -4.53 12.79
C ILE A 34 -5.15 -5.79 13.14
N GLU A 35 -5.93 -5.74 14.22
CA GLU A 35 -6.75 -6.86 14.72
C GLU A 35 -8.14 -6.94 14.06
N LYS A 36 -8.48 -5.96 13.20
CA LYS A 36 -9.74 -5.98 12.46
C LYS A 36 -9.63 -6.86 11.22
N PRO A 37 -10.76 -7.29 10.63
CA PRO A 37 -10.75 -7.94 9.32
C PRO A 37 -10.07 -7.05 8.27
N PHE A 38 -9.26 -7.67 7.42
CA PHE A 38 -8.53 -7.00 6.35
C PHE A 38 -9.46 -6.17 5.45
N MET A 39 -9.06 -4.93 5.17
CA MET A 39 -9.68 -4.09 4.16
C MET A 39 -8.61 -3.20 3.54
N MET A 40 -8.57 -3.17 2.22
CA MET A 40 -7.71 -2.29 1.44
C MET A 40 -8.50 -1.76 0.24
N PRO A 41 -8.79 -0.45 0.16
CA PRO A 41 -9.36 0.14 -1.06
C PRO A 41 -8.39 0.00 -2.23
N VAL A 42 -8.93 -0.28 -3.42
CA VAL A 42 -8.15 -0.35 -4.64
C VAL A 42 -7.92 1.06 -5.19
N GLU A 43 -6.66 1.49 -5.21
CA GLU A 43 -6.23 2.77 -5.77
C GLU A 43 -5.85 2.67 -7.25
N ASP A 44 -5.18 1.59 -7.64
CA ASP A 44 -4.80 1.32 -9.03
C ASP A 44 -4.65 -0.19 -9.26
N VAL A 45 -4.66 -0.60 -10.54
CA VAL A 45 -4.61 -2.01 -10.94
C VAL A 45 -3.67 -2.17 -12.14
N PHE A 46 -2.67 -3.04 -11.97
CA PHE A 46 -1.64 -3.33 -12.95
C PHE A 46 -1.72 -4.78 -13.42
N SER A 47 -1.53 -5.01 -14.71
CA SER A 47 -1.38 -6.37 -15.25
C SER A 47 0.08 -6.65 -15.53
N ILE A 48 0.63 -7.64 -14.83
CA ILE A 48 2.00 -8.08 -15.04
C ILE A 48 2.00 -9.33 -15.89
N LYS A 49 2.54 -9.22 -17.11
CA LYS A 49 2.63 -10.33 -18.07
C LYS A 49 3.29 -11.55 -17.42
N GLY A 50 2.58 -12.68 -17.40
CA GLY A 50 3.04 -13.95 -16.86
C GLY A 50 3.02 -14.07 -15.32
N ARG A 51 2.62 -13.02 -14.58
CA ARG A 51 2.46 -13.08 -13.11
C ARG A 51 1.01 -12.96 -12.67
N GLY A 52 0.21 -12.10 -13.34
CA GLY A 52 -1.20 -11.89 -13.02
C GLY A 52 -1.52 -10.42 -12.76
N THR A 53 -2.61 -10.17 -12.04
CA THR A 53 -3.11 -8.82 -11.75
C THR A 53 -2.68 -8.39 -10.36
N VAL A 54 -2.02 -7.24 -10.28
CA VAL A 54 -1.61 -6.59 -9.03
C VAL A 54 -2.55 -5.43 -8.75
N VAL A 55 -3.18 -5.43 -7.59
CA VAL A 55 -3.97 -4.31 -7.09
C VAL A 55 -3.15 -3.53 -6.07
N THR A 56 -3.16 -2.21 -6.14
CA THR A 56 -2.42 -1.36 -5.19
C THR A 56 -3.36 -0.54 -4.35
N GLY A 57 -2.98 -0.27 -3.11
CA GLY A 57 -3.67 0.65 -2.22
C GLY A 57 -3.02 0.73 -0.85
N ARG A 58 -3.50 1.68 -0.05
CA ARG A 58 -3.19 1.70 1.38
C ARG A 58 -4.11 0.77 2.15
N VAL A 59 -3.56 -0.13 2.96
CA VAL A 59 -4.38 -0.96 3.85
C VAL A 59 -5.07 -0.07 4.88
N ASP A 60 -6.41 -0.10 4.90
CA ASP A 60 -7.22 0.68 5.84
C ASP A 60 -7.15 0.05 7.24
N ARG A 61 -7.35 -1.26 7.32
CA ARG A 61 -7.36 -2.02 8.56
C ARG A 61 -6.99 -3.49 8.36
N GLY A 62 -6.67 -4.16 9.46
CA GLY A 62 -6.29 -5.56 9.49
C GLY A 62 -4.88 -5.82 8.98
N HIS A 63 -4.63 -7.06 8.61
CA HIS A 63 -3.40 -7.53 8.00
C HIS A 63 -3.71 -8.59 6.93
N ILE A 64 -2.77 -8.79 6.02
CA ILE A 64 -2.86 -9.78 4.95
C ILE A 64 -1.52 -10.48 4.77
N LYS A 65 -1.55 -11.79 4.52
CA LYS A 65 -0.38 -12.60 4.22
C LYS A 65 -0.52 -13.29 2.87
N ILE A 66 0.62 -13.70 2.33
CA ILE A 66 0.62 -14.58 1.16
C ILE A 66 -0.12 -15.87 1.51
N GLY A 67 -1.10 -16.23 0.68
CA GLY A 67 -1.96 -17.40 0.86
C GLY A 67 -3.33 -17.09 1.42
N ASP A 68 -3.56 -15.88 1.95
CA ASP A 68 -4.85 -15.52 2.52
C ASP A 68 -5.94 -15.44 1.44
N PRO A 69 -7.14 -15.99 1.72
CA PRO A 69 -8.30 -15.78 0.88
C PRO A 69 -8.78 -14.33 1.01
N VAL A 70 -9.16 -13.73 -0.11
CA VAL A 70 -9.70 -12.37 -0.16
C VAL A 70 -10.96 -12.33 -0.99
N GLU A 71 -11.78 -11.32 -0.74
CA GLU A 71 -12.99 -11.04 -1.49
C GLU A 71 -12.91 -9.61 -2.03
N ILE A 72 -13.12 -9.45 -3.34
CA ILE A 72 -13.17 -8.17 -4.03
C ILE A 72 -14.63 -7.74 -4.04
N VAL A 73 -14.92 -6.58 -3.45
CA VAL A 73 -16.27 -6.13 -3.15
C VAL A 73 -16.49 -4.74 -3.75
N GLY A 74 -17.69 -4.47 -4.24
CA GLY A 74 -18.08 -3.14 -4.73
C GLY A 74 -18.07 -3.04 -6.25
N LEU A 75 -18.80 -2.03 -6.75
CA LEU A 75 -18.97 -1.65 -8.17
C LEU A 75 -19.48 -2.76 -9.13
N GLN A 76 -19.63 -4.01 -8.68
CA GLN A 76 -20.25 -5.13 -9.36
C GLN A 76 -21.37 -5.74 -8.50
N GLU A 77 -22.33 -6.43 -9.13
CA GLU A 77 -23.47 -7.06 -8.43
C GLU A 77 -23.05 -8.19 -7.48
N LYS A 78 -21.95 -8.88 -7.79
CA LYS A 78 -21.44 -10.00 -6.99
C LYS A 78 -19.97 -9.77 -6.67
N SER A 79 -19.62 -10.09 -5.45
CA SER A 79 -18.23 -10.16 -5.02
C SER A 79 -17.49 -11.31 -5.70
N LYS A 80 -16.17 -11.14 -5.86
CA LYS A 80 -15.29 -12.15 -6.43
C LYS A 80 -14.28 -12.62 -5.39
N ALA A 81 -14.25 -13.93 -5.16
CA ALA A 81 -13.24 -14.55 -4.31
C ALA A 81 -11.91 -14.70 -5.06
N SER A 82 -10.81 -14.48 -4.36
CA SER A 82 -9.45 -14.73 -4.83
C SER A 82 -8.54 -15.16 -3.68
N VAL A 83 -7.26 -15.34 -3.97
CA VAL A 83 -6.22 -15.64 -2.99
C VAL A 83 -5.06 -14.67 -3.24
N CYS A 84 -4.57 -14.04 -2.18
CA CYS A 84 -3.35 -13.25 -2.24
C CYS A 84 -2.16 -14.19 -2.48
N THR A 85 -1.41 -13.95 -3.55
CA THR A 85 -0.26 -14.78 -3.95
C THR A 85 1.06 -14.04 -3.88
N GLY A 86 1.03 -12.76 -3.55
CA GLY A 86 2.22 -11.95 -3.35
C GLY A 86 1.85 -10.62 -2.71
N VAL A 87 2.71 -10.16 -1.82
CA VAL A 87 2.64 -8.84 -1.20
C VAL A 87 3.94 -8.11 -1.54
N GLU A 88 3.82 -6.90 -2.08
CA GLU A 88 4.95 -6.06 -2.45
C GLU A 88 4.79 -4.64 -1.88
N MET A 89 5.89 -4.06 -1.41
CA MET A 89 5.97 -2.64 -1.06
C MET A 89 7.26 -2.05 -1.64
N PHE A 90 7.16 -1.02 -2.49
CA PHE A 90 8.32 -0.33 -3.09
C PHE A 90 9.39 -1.28 -3.68
N HIS A 91 8.99 -2.20 -4.55
CA HIS A 91 9.88 -3.20 -5.18
C HIS A 91 10.52 -4.21 -4.22
N LYS A 92 10.00 -4.33 -3.00
CA LYS A 92 10.40 -5.36 -2.03
C LYS A 92 9.26 -6.31 -1.80
N LEU A 93 9.55 -7.61 -1.89
CA LEU A 93 8.62 -8.66 -1.53
C LEU A 93 8.52 -8.75 -0.01
N LEU A 94 7.30 -8.93 0.49
CA LEU A 94 6.99 -9.10 1.90
C LEU A 94 6.18 -10.38 2.07
N ASP A 95 6.30 -11.01 3.24
CA ASP A 95 5.48 -12.18 3.60
C ASP A 95 4.07 -11.77 4.06
N GLU A 96 3.96 -10.56 4.61
CA GLU A 96 2.73 -9.96 5.12
C GLU A 96 2.71 -8.43 4.98
N GLY A 97 1.53 -7.83 5.10
CA GLY A 97 1.35 -6.39 5.20
C GLY A 97 0.18 -6.04 6.12
N GLN A 98 0.16 -4.80 6.62
CA GLN A 98 -0.76 -4.39 7.68
C GLN A 98 -1.34 -2.98 7.47
N ALA A 99 -2.35 -2.63 8.27
CA ALA A 99 -2.97 -1.32 8.29
C ALA A 99 -1.94 -0.17 8.26
N GLY A 100 -2.12 0.78 7.33
CA GLY A 100 -1.24 1.92 7.09
C GLY A 100 -0.18 1.71 6.01
N ASP A 101 0.06 0.47 5.58
CA ASP A 101 1.04 0.15 4.54
C ASP A 101 0.47 0.42 3.15
N ASN A 102 1.30 0.97 2.25
CA ASN A 102 0.95 1.08 0.82
C ASN A 102 1.50 -0.15 0.11
N LEU A 103 0.62 -1.05 -0.31
CA LEU A 103 0.97 -2.37 -0.82
C LEU A 103 0.51 -2.56 -2.27
N GLY A 104 1.21 -3.44 -2.98
CA GLY A 104 0.73 -4.13 -4.16
C GLY A 104 0.43 -5.59 -3.82
N LEU A 105 -0.77 -6.06 -4.12
CA LEU A 105 -1.21 -7.43 -3.89
C LEU A 105 -1.42 -8.16 -5.21
N LEU A 106 -0.70 -9.26 -5.42
CA LEU A 106 -0.89 -10.12 -6.57
C LEU A 106 -2.05 -11.09 -6.31
N LEU A 107 -3.11 -11.00 -7.09
CA LEU A 107 -4.34 -11.79 -6.90
C LEU A 107 -4.43 -12.93 -7.92
N ARG A 108 -4.72 -14.13 -7.42
CA ARG A 108 -4.84 -15.33 -8.26
C ARG A 108 -6.13 -15.32 -9.08
N GLY A 109 -5.98 -15.56 -10.39
CA GLY A 109 -7.13 -15.78 -11.28
C GLY A 109 -8.01 -14.54 -11.48
N ILE A 110 -7.47 -13.36 -11.19
CA ILE A 110 -8.12 -12.07 -11.38
C ILE A 110 -7.55 -11.41 -12.63
N GLU A 111 -8.42 -10.96 -13.52
CA GLU A 111 -8.08 -10.16 -14.69
C GLU A 111 -8.25 -8.66 -14.40
N ARG A 112 -7.62 -7.81 -15.22
CA ARG A 112 -7.72 -6.35 -15.08
C ARG A 112 -9.15 -5.81 -15.18
N THR A 113 -10.01 -6.50 -15.91
CA THR A 113 -11.42 -6.17 -16.10
C THR A 113 -12.29 -6.58 -14.91
N ASP A 114 -11.77 -7.43 -14.02
CA ASP A 114 -12.49 -7.88 -12.84
C ASP A 114 -12.41 -6.88 -11.68
N VAL A 115 -11.42 -5.99 -11.69
CA VAL A 115 -11.11 -5.04 -10.62
C VAL A 115 -10.87 -3.66 -11.18
N GLU A 116 -11.43 -2.65 -10.52
CA GLU A 116 -11.18 -1.26 -10.84
C GLU A 116 -10.97 -0.42 -9.59
N ARG A 117 -10.49 0.80 -9.80
CA ARG A 117 -10.27 1.77 -8.73
C ARG A 117 -11.59 2.08 -8.00
N GLY A 118 -11.55 2.04 -6.67
CA GLY A 118 -12.72 2.30 -5.83
C GLY A 118 -13.50 1.07 -5.40
N MET A 119 -13.10 -0.13 -5.85
CA MET A 119 -13.46 -1.41 -5.21
C MET A 119 -12.67 -1.62 -3.91
#